data_AF-A0A7Y7P1G2-F1
#
_entry.id   AF-A0A7Y7P1G2-F1
#
_cell.length_a   1.000
_cell.length_b   1.000
_cell.length_c   1.000
_cell.angle_alpha   90.00
_cell.angle_beta   90.00
_cell.angle_gamma   90.00
#
_symmetry.space_group_name_H-M   'P 1'
#
loop_
_entity.id
_entity.type
_entity.pdbx_description
1 polymer ?
#
loop_
_entity_poly.entity_id
_entity_poly.type
_entity_poly.pdbx_seq_one_letter_code
_entity_poly.pdbx_strand_id
1 'polypeptide(L)'
;MEKDDDSDVDMSVQEQWYVDYELLLYPEIREYVKDSDVLIFLLHHRYQLLVEHLIPAIRKVMREQYPLIAAEKRPLVLERIEEIIQMTVEEVIFDMFNLEIGQSIGVNVREKYPELDEWVEFYCRPAKPKFIDDSLRERMPWLTDEQWDKIKEENIQETLDAFNWKTKRIFDFINAVQCVFIEYYPQLLNLNSDEWVIYAVNVRDTHTDYLIQCEDMECFIEAGFPQQDIKLPYKELREKIDEYLRNKWNIKSKV
;
A
#
# COMPACT_ATOMS: atom_id res chain seq x y z
N MET A 1 26.60 -4.37 54.46
CA MET A 1 25.39 -5.03 53.94
C MET A 1 25.01 -4.25 52.70
N GLU A 2 25.38 -4.81 51.56
CA GLU A 2 24.90 -4.39 50.24
C GLU A 2 23.40 -4.67 50.11
N LYS A 3 22.81 -4.09 49.05
CA LYS A 3 21.49 -4.27 48.43
C LYS A 3 20.60 -3.04 48.54
N ASP A 4 20.13 -2.41 47.47
CA ASP A 4 20.18 -2.71 46.04
C ASP A 4 20.25 -1.36 45.31
N ASP A 5 21.23 -1.19 44.42
CA ASP A 5 21.15 -0.20 43.34
C ASP A 5 20.07 -0.73 42.39
N ASP A 6 18.85 -0.22 42.52
CA ASP A 6 17.91 -0.18 41.40
C ASP A 6 18.55 0.75 40.35
N SER A 7 19.44 0.18 39.54
CA SER A 7 19.78 0.80 38.28
C SER A 7 18.52 0.74 37.42
N ASP A 8 17.81 1.86 37.33
CA ASP A 8 16.96 2.15 36.19
C ASP A 8 17.84 1.97 34.95
N VAL A 9 17.76 0.78 34.33
CA VAL A 9 18.45 0.51 33.07
C VAL A 9 17.67 1.28 32.02
N ASP A 10 18.16 2.47 31.66
CA ASP A 10 17.63 3.26 30.56
C ASP A 10 17.66 2.39 29.29
N MET A 11 16.48 2.15 28.72
CA MET A 11 16.30 1.43 27.48
C MET A 11 17.01 2.17 26.34
N SER A 12 17.78 1.45 25.52
CA SER A 12 18.44 2.01 24.35
C SER A 12 17.42 2.43 23.28
N VAL A 13 17.81 3.33 22.39
CA VAL A 13 16.96 3.79 21.27
C VAL A 13 16.50 2.62 20.39
N GLN A 14 17.35 1.61 20.24
CA GLN A 14 17.09 0.41 19.45
C GLN A 14 16.06 -0.51 20.13
N GLU A 15 16.17 -0.68 21.44
CA GLU A 15 15.19 -1.44 22.22
C GLU A 15 13.83 -0.73 22.25
N GLN A 16 13.81 0.59 22.41
CA GLN A 16 12.56 1.37 22.33
C GLN A 16 11.91 1.23 20.96
N TRP A 17 12.70 1.36 19.89
CA TRP A 17 12.21 1.11 18.53
C TRP A 17 11.63 -0.31 18.39
N TYR A 18 12.29 -1.33 18.93
CA TYR A 18 11.76 -2.69 18.87
C TYR A 18 10.42 -2.80 19.61
N VAL A 19 10.29 -2.23 20.81
CA VAL A 19 9.02 -2.22 21.56
C VAL A 19 7.90 -1.51 20.78
N ASP A 20 8.22 -0.42 20.09
CA ASP A 20 7.25 0.35 19.31
C ASP A 20 6.72 -0.43 18.09
N TYR A 21 7.55 -1.30 17.50
CA TYR A 21 7.26 -1.95 16.22
C TYR A 21 7.18 -3.48 16.25
N GLU A 22 7.45 -4.14 17.38
CA GLU A 22 7.43 -5.62 17.47
C GLU A 22 6.08 -6.22 17.06
N LEU A 23 4.99 -5.45 17.19
CA LEU A 23 3.65 -5.83 16.78
C LEU A 23 3.48 -5.98 15.27
N LEU A 24 4.36 -5.37 14.47
CA LEU A 24 4.39 -5.52 13.01
C LEU A 24 5.17 -6.76 12.55
N LEU A 25 5.91 -7.40 13.47
CA LEU A 25 6.56 -8.68 13.21
C LEU A 25 5.60 -9.84 13.49
N TYR A 26 5.66 -10.86 12.64
CA TYR A 26 4.93 -12.10 12.88
C TYR A 26 5.37 -12.78 14.19
N PRO A 27 4.47 -13.50 14.88
CA PRO A 27 4.77 -14.06 16.21
C PRO A 27 6.07 -14.88 16.26
N GLU A 28 6.28 -15.77 15.29
CA GLU A 28 7.48 -16.61 15.21
C GLU A 28 8.77 -15.80 14.98
N ILE A 29 8.66 -14.66 14.30
CA ILE A 29 9.78 -13.75 14.04
C ILE A 29 10.06 -12.89 15.26
N ARG A 30 9.02 -12.39 15.93
CA ARG A 30 9.14 -11.65 17.18
C ARG A 30 9.86 -12.51 18.23
N GLU A 31 9.42 -13.75 18.40
CA GLU A 31 10.03 -14.70 19.33
C GLU A 31 11.50 -14.99 19.01
N TYR A 32 11.88 -14.97 17.72
CA TYR A 32 13.26 -15.13 17.29
C TYR A 32 14.13 -13.89 17.55
N VAL A 33 13.57 -12.68 17.40
CA VAL A 33 14.31 -11.42 17.50
C VAL A 33 14.44 -10.91 18.94
N LYS A 34 13.43 -11.11 19.79
CA LYS A 34 13.30 -10.45 21.11
C LYS A 34 14.49 -10.64 22.05
N ASP A 35 15.20 -11.76 21.93
CA ASP A 35 16.32 -12.12 22.82
C ASP A 35 17.69 -11.81 22.17
N SER A 36 17.72 -11.03 21.07
CA SER A 36 18.93 -10.74 20.31
C SER A 36 19.15 -9.25 20.06
N ASP A 37 19.94 -8.62 20.93
CA ASP A 37 20.38 -7.23 20.80
C ASP A 37 21.02 -6.94 19.43
N VAL A 38 21.75 -7.91 18.89
CA VAL A 38 22.40 -7.80 17.57
C VAL A 38 21.36 -7.72 16.47
N LEU A 39 20.32 -8.56 16.50
CA LEU A 39 19.25 -8.51 15.50
C LEU A 39 18.44 -7.23 15.62
N ILE A 40 18.10 -6.82 16.84
CA ILE A 40 17.40 -5.56 17.11
C ILE A 40 18.20 -4.38 16.55
N PHE A 41 19.50 -4.32 16.83
CA PHE A 41 20.39 -3.29 16.30
C PHE A 41 20.43 -3.28 14.76
N LEU A 42 20.57 -4.45 14.13
CA LEU A 42 20.62 -4.57 12.68
C LEU A 42 19.31 -4.17 12.01
N LEU A 43 18.17 -4.58 12.56
CA LEU A 43 16.85 -4.23 12.05
C LEU A 43 16.57 -2.74 12.20
N HIS A 44 16.88 -2.15 13.36
CA HIS A 44 16.76 -0.71 13.55
C HIS A 44 17.62 0.06 12.53
N HIS A 45 18.87 -0.35 12.31
CA HIS A 45 19.74 0.33 11.35
C HIS A 45 19.21 0.23 9.91
N ARG A 46 18.75 -0.95 9.48
CA ARG A 46 18.12 -1.16 8.16
C ARG A 46 16.84 -0.35 8.03
N TYR A 47 16.01 -0.31 9.08
CA TYR A 47 14.78 0.46 9.12
C TYR A 47 15.07 1.95 8.87
N GLN A 48 16.00 2.55 9.60
CA GLN A 48 16.37 3.95 9.43
C GLN A 48 16.83 4.26 8.00
N LEU A 49 17.70 3.40 7.44
CA LEU A 49 18.19 3.55 6.06
C LEU A 49 17.04 3.46 5.04
N LEU A 50 16.17 2.46 5.18
CA LEU A 50 15.04 2.28 4.28
C LEU A 50 14.04 3.44 4.38
N VAL A 51 13.73 3.90 5.60
CA VAL A 51 12.85 5.06 5.85
C VAL A 51 13.41 6.31 5.18
N GLU A 52 14.71 6.59 5.31
CA GLU A 52 15.38 7.74 4.71
C GLU A 52 15.16 7.82 3.18
N HIS A 53 15.09 6.67 2.51
CA HIS A 53 14.97 6.59 1.06
C HIS A 53 13.55 6.33 0.54
N LEU A 54 12.74 5.54 1.25
CA LEU A 54 11.37 5.22 0.87
C LEU A 54 10.44 6.42 1.06
N ILE A 55 10.57 7.18 2.15
CA ILE A 55 9.70 8.34 2.40
C ILE A 55 9.76 9.34 1.23
N PRO A 56 10.94 9.81 0.77
CA PRO A 56 11.03 10.68 -0.41
C PRO A 56 10.47 10.05 -1.67
N ALA A 57 10.69 8.75 -1.90
CA ALA A 57 10.23 8.03 -3.08
C ALA A 57 8.69 7.95 -3.12
N ILE A 58 8.06 7.51 -2.04
CA ILE A 58 6.60 7.44 -1.90
C ILE A 58 5.97 8.83 -1.96
N ARG A 59 6.57 9.84 -1.31
CA ARG A 59 6.10 11.22 -1.39
C ARG A 59 6.11 11.73 -2.84
N LYS A 60 7.17 11.43 -3.59
CA LYS A 60 7.27 11.82 -5.00
C LYS A 60 6.15 11.17 -5.82
N VAL A 61 5.96 9.87 -5.71
CA VAL A 61 4.87 9.14 -6.38
C VAL A 61 3.51 9.73 -6.03
N MET A 62 3.26 9.99 -4.75
CA MET A 62 1.99 10.59 -4.30
C MET A 62 1.74 11.94 -4.94
N ARG A 63 2.74 12.82 -4.97
CA ARG A 63 2.57 14.16 -5.57
C ARG A 63 2.39 14.11 -7.09
N GLU A 64 3.01 13.14 -7.77
CA GLU A 64 2.86 12.94 -9.21
C GLU A 64 1.49 12.38 -9.57
N GLN A 65 0.96 11.48 -8.75
CA GLN A 65 -0.30 10.79 -9.02
C GLN A 65 -1.55 11.52 -8.51
N TYR A 66 -1.43 12.36 -7.48
CA TYR A 66 -2.55 13.05 -6.82
C TYR A 66 -2.31 14.57 -6.78
N PRO A 67 -2.69 15.31 -7.85
CA PRO A 67 -2.41 16.74 -7.97
C PRO A 67 -3.04 17.60 -6.87
N LEU A 68 -4.20 17.22 -6.33
CA LEU A 68 -4.84 17.97 -5.25
C LEU A 68 -4.03 17.88 -3.95
N ILE A 69 -3.48 16.70 -3.64
CA ILE A 69 -2.53 16.51 -2.54
C ILE A 69 -1.28 17.37 -2.77
N ALA A 70 -0.74 17.38 -3.99
CA ALA A 70 0.47 18.15 -4.31
C ALA A 70 0.29 19.67 -4.15
N ALA A 71 -0.94 20.18 -4.28
CA ALA A 71 -1.28 21.60 -4.16
C ALA A 71 -1.76 22.02 -2.76
N GLU A 72 -1.95 21.07 -1.84
CA GLU A 72 -2.47 21.30 -0.50
C GLU A 72 -1.51 22.14 0.38
N LYS A 73 -2.08 22.93 1.28
CA LYS A 73 -1.34 23.84 2.19
C LYS A 73 -1.85 23.82 3.64
N ARG A 74 -2.98 23.17 3.91
CA ARG A 74 -3.62 23.13 5.23
C ARG A 74 -2.80 22.25 6.18
N PRO A 75 -2.32 22.76 7.33
CA PRO A 75 -1.37 22.03 8.19
C PRO A 75 -1.84 20.66 8.63
N LEU A 76 -3.10 20.52 9.09
CA LEU A 76 -3.61 19.22 9.56
C LEU A 76 -3.79 18.21 8.42
N VAL A 77 -4.03 18.68 7.20
CA VAL A 77 -4.16 17.83 6.02
C VAL A 77 -2.78 17.35 5.57
N LEU A 78 -1.77 18.24 5.63
CA LEU A 78 -0.39 17.89 5.35
C LEU A 78 0.17 16.89 6.37
N GLU A 79 -0.14 17.06 7.65
CA GLU A 79 0.21 16.09 8.70
C GLU A 79 -0.37 14.70 8.38
N ARG A 80 -1.66 14.62 8.03
CA ARG A 80 -2.28 13.36 7.63
C ARG A 80 -1.67 12.75 6.38
N ILE A 81 -1.28 13.57 5.40
CA ILE A 81 -0.57 13.10 4.19
C ILE A 81 0.77 12.45 4.56
N GLU A 82 1.52 13.07 5.47
CA GLU A 82 2.78 12.51 5.96
C GLU A 82 2.56 11.24 6.80
N GLU A 83 1.50 11.15 7.59
CA GLU A 83 1.12 9.89 8.26
C GLU A 83 0.83 8.77 7.26
N ILE A 84 0.11 9.04 6.17
CA ILE A 84 -0.17 8.04 5.12
C ILE A 84 1.15 7.55 4.50
N ILE A 85 2.07 8.47 4.20
CA ILE A 85 3.40 8.11 3.68
C ILE A 85 4.14 7.24 4.69
N GLN A 86 4.17 7.64 5.96
CA GLN A 86 4.87 6.93 7.03
C GLN A 86 4.31 5.51 7.19
N MET A 87 2.99 5.34 7.31
CA MET A 87 2.35 4.02 7.43
C MET A 87 2.64 3.14 6.22
N THR A 88 2.56 3.70 5.00
CA THR A 88 2.87 2.97 3.76
C THR A 88 4.32 2.46 3.77
N VAL A 89 5.26 3.28 4.23
CA VAL A 89 6.68 2.94 4.32
C VAL A 89 6.94 1.90 5.40
N GLU A 90 6.32 2.05 6.57
CA GLU A 90 6.43 1.08 7.67
C GLU A 90 5.92 -0.29 7.23
N GLU A 91 4.70 -0.35 6.70
CA GLU A 91 4.08 -1.59 6.24
C GLU A 91 4.96 -2.34 5.26
N VAL A 92 5.45 -1.66 4.21
CA VAL A 92 6.30 -2.32 3.22
C VAL A 92 7.64 -2.77 3.81
N ILE A 93 8.26 -2.01 4.72
CA ILE A 93 9.52 -2.42 5.36
C ILE A 93 9.30 -3.67 6.22
N PHE A 94 8.26 -3.67 7.07
CA PHE A 94 8.01 -4.78 7.98
C PHE A 94 7.57 -6.03 7.24
N ASP A 95 6.83 -5.91 6.14
CA ASP A 95 6.56 -7.03 5.24
C ASP A 95 7.84 -7.65 4.68
N MET A 96 8.84 -6.83 4.33
CA MET A 96 10.12 -7.32 3.84
C MET A 96 10.97 -7.95 4.93
N PHE A 97 10.97 -7.38 6.15
CA PHE A 97 11.64 -8.00 7.31
C PHE A 97 11.01 -9.34 7.67
N ASN A 98 9.68 -9.40 7.66
CA ASN A 98 8.95 -10.62 7.91
C ASN A 98 9.28 -11.71 6.89
N LEU A 99 9.43 -11.33 5.61
CA LEU A 99 9.78 -12.26 4.55
C LEU A 99 11.24 -12.75 4.67
N GLU A 100 12.21 -11.86 4.83
CA GLU A 100 13.64 -12.21 4.92
C GLU A 100 13.96 -13.03 6.18
N ILE A 101 13.47 -12.59 7.34
CA ILE A 101 13.73 -13.32 8.59
C ILE A 101 12.99 -14.64 8.58
N GLY A 102 11.74 -14.66 8.09
CA GLY A 102 10.96 -15.88 7.93
C GLY A 102 11.69 -16.94 7.10
N GLN A 103 12.29 -16.54 5.98
CA GLN A 103 13.18 -17.41 5.19
C GLN A 103 14.37 -17.89 6.02
N SER A 104 15.04 -16.99 6.75
CA SER A 104 16.26 -17.32 7.50
C SER A 104 16.04 -18.35 8.63
N ILE A 105 14.84 -18.37 9.22
CA ILE A 105 14.47 -19.30 10.29
C ILE A 105 13.70 -20.53 9.77
N GLY A 106 13.49 -20.65 8.46
CA GLY A 106 12.87 -21.81 7.84
C GLY A 106 11.35 -21.86 7.92
N VAL A 107 10.67 -20.70 7.95
CA VAL A 107 9.20 -20.63 7.86
C VAL A 107 8.75 -21.23 6.53
N ASN A 108 7.85 -22.23 6.59
CA ASN A 108 7.27 -22.82 5.40
C ASN A 108 6.19 -21.90 4.82
N VAL A 109 6.53 -21.17 3.75
CA VAL A 109 5.61 -20.24 3.07
C VAL A 109 4.35 -20.93 2.52
N ARG A 110 4.41 -22.20 2.12
CA ARG A 110 3.25 -22.95 1.62
C ARG A 110 2.27 -23.34 2.72
N GLU A 111 2.77 -23.58 3.93
CA GLU A 111 1.90 -23.82 5.09
C GLU A 111 1.30 -22.52 5.62
N LYS A 112 2.08 -21.44 5.58
CA LYS A 112 1.65 -20.12 6.06
C LYS A 112 0.63 -19.45 5.13
N TYR A 113 0.78 -19.64 3.82
CA TYR A 113 -0.08 -19.06 2.79
C TYR A 113 -0.72 -20.17 1.94
N PRO A 114 -1.87 -20.73 2.39
CA PRO A 114 -2.59 -21.77 1.64
C PRO A 114 -2.97 -21.36 0.22
N GLU A 115 -3.15 -20.07 -0.03
CA GLU A 115 -3.54 -19.48 -1.31
C GLU A 115 -2.35 -19.27 -2.27
N LEU A 116 -1.13 -19.64 -1.87
CA LEU A 116 0.09 -19.39 -2.65
C LEU A 116 0.00 -19.96 -4.07
N ASP A 117 -0.59 -21.15 -4.25
CA ASP A 117 -0.74 -21.74 -5.58
C ASP A 117 -1.68 -20.90 -6.49
N GLU A 118 -2.73 -20.30 -5.93
CA GLU A 118 -3.62 -19.39 -6.66
C GLU A 118 -2.89 -18.09 -7.02
N TRP A 119 -2.05 -17.58 -6.13
CA TRP A 119 -1.24 -16.39 -6.40
C TRP A 119 -0.19 -16.67 -7.47
N VAL A 120 0.49 -17.82 -7.44
CA VAL A 120 1.42 -18.24 -8.49
C VAL A 120 0.70 -18.21 -9.85
N GLU A 121 -0.49 -18.81 -9.96
CA GLU A 121 -1.26 -18.78 -11.20
C GLU A 121 -1.65 -17.36 -11.64
N PHE A 122 -2.01 -16.50 -10.69
CA PHE A 122 -2.36 -15.11 -10.95
C PHE A 122 -1.17 -14.31 -11.51
N TYR A 123 -0.02 -14.35 -10.82
CA TYR A 123 1.16 -13.58 -11.20
C TYR A 123 1.87 -14.13 -12.45
N CYS A 124 1.64 -15.40 -12.83
CA CYS A 124 2.09 -15.93 -14.11
C CYS A 124 1.30 -15.40 -15.33
N ARG A 125 0.16 -14.72 -15.13
CA ARG A 125 -0.68 -14.23 -16.22
C ARG A 125 -0.61 -12.70 -16.33
N PRO A 126 -0.23 -12.13 -17.49
CA PRO A 126 -0.27 -10.69 -17.66
C PRO A 126 -1.71 -10.19 -17.51
N ALA A 127 -1.90 -9.10 -16.75
CA ALA A 127 -3.19 -8.44 -16.63
C ALA A 127 -3.65 -7.96 -18.02
N LYS A 128 -4.95 -8.13 -18.31
CA LYS A 128 -5.56 -7.70 -19.58
C LYS A 128 -6.76 -6.80 -19.32
N PRO A 129 -6.98 -5.78 -20.17
CA PRO A 129 -8.23 -5.01 -20.16
C PRO A 129 -9.42 -5.95 -20.40
N LYS A 130 -10.51 -5.73 -19.65
CA LYS A 130 -11.75 -6.48 -19.78
C LYS A 130 -12.75 -5.64 -20.57
N PHE A 131 -12.85 -5.92 -21.87
CA PHE A 131 -13.83 -5.28 -22.75
C PHE A 131 -15.23 -5.85 -22.53
N ILE A 132 -16.25 -5.07 -22.89
CA ILE A 132 -17.61 -5.61 -22.99
C ILE A 132 -17.64 -6.73 -24.04
N ASP A 133 -18.23 -7.86 -23.67
CA ASP A 133 -18.40 -9.00 -24.55
C ASP A 133 -19.87 -9.16 -24.97
N ASP A 134 -20.14 -10.13 -25.84
CA ASP A 134 -21.49 -10.36 -26.35
C ASP A 134 -22.48 -10.87 -25.28
N SER A 135 -22.03 -11.25 -24.09
CA SER A 135 -22.95 -11.60 -22.99
C SER A 135 -23.74 -10.39 -22.48
N LEU A 136 -23.17 -9.18 -22.60
CA LEU A 136 -23.87 -7.92 -22.31
C LEU A 136 -24.89 -7.57 -23.40
N ARG A 137 -24.66 -8.00 -24.65
CA ARG A 137 -25.57 -7.77 -25.78
C ARG A 137 -26.93 -8.42 -25.53
N GLU A 138 -26.93 -9.64 -25.00
CA GLU A 138 -28.14 -10.38 -24.65
C GLU A 138 -29.01 -9.63 -23.63
N ARG A 139 -28.38 -8.76 -22.82
CA ARG A 139 -29.06 -7.93 -21.80
C ARG A 139 -29.59 -6.60 -22.36
N MET A 140 -29.26 -6.26 -23.61
CA MET A 140 -29.67 -5.02 -24.28
C MET A 140 -30.30 -5.26 -25.67
N PRO A 141 -31.38 -6.09 -25.75
CA PRO A 141 -31.98 -6.47 -27.04
C PRO A 141 -32.66 -5.32 -27.80
N TRP A 142 -32.81 -4.15 -27.17
CA TRP A 142 -33.40 -2.96 -27.78
C TRP A 142 -32.42 -2.14 -28.62
N LEU A 143 -31.12 -2.46 -28.59
CA LEU A 143 -30.10 -1.79 -29.40
C LEU A 143 -30.00 -2.42 -30.78
N THR A 144 -29.81 -1.60 -31.81
CA THR A 144 -29.45 -2.08 -33.15
C THR A 144 -28.00 -2.53 -33.20
N ASP A 145 -27.62 -3.30 -34.24
CA ASP A 145 -26.24 -3.72 -34.48
C ASP A 145 -25.28 -2.51 -34.56
N GLU A 146 -25.66 -1.48 -35.31
CA GLU A 146 -24.87 -0.24 -35.43
C GLU A 146 -24.70 0.49 -34.09
N GLN A 147 -25.74 0.49 -33.23
CA GLN A 147 -25.65 1.10 -31.90
C GLN A 147 -24.76 0.28 -30.97
N TRP A 148 -24.82 -1.06 -31.07
CA TRP A 148 -23.99 -1.97 -30.28
C TRP A 148 -22.52 -1.86 -30.65
N ASP A 149 -22.21 -1.83 -31.95
CA ASP A 149 -20.83 -1.68 -32.43
C ASP A 149 -20.23 -0.34 -32.01
N LYS A 150 -21.02 0.74 -32.05
CA LYS A 150 -20.59 2.04 -31.52
C LYS A 150 -20.29 2.01 -30.02
N ILE A 151 -21.14 1.36 -29.21
CA ILE A 151 -20.92 1.20 -27.77
C ILE A 151 -19.66 0.36 -27.50
N LYS A 152 -19.40 -0.67 -28.30
CA LYS A 152 -18.17 -1.46 -28.22
C LYS A 152 -16.93 -0.61 -28.53
N GLU A 153 -16.96 0.18 -29.60
CA GLU A 153 -15.83 1.05 -29.96
C GLU A 153 -15.54 2.10 -28.88
N GLU A 154 -16.58 2.79 -28.38
CA GLU A 154 -16.45 3.75 -27.27
C GLU A 154 -15.94 3.06 -26.00
N ASN A 155 -16.47 1.88 -25.65
CA ASN A 155 -16.03 1.11 -24.50
C ASN A 155 -14.57 0.65 -24.61
N ILE A 156 -14.11 0.24 -25.80
CA ILE A 156 -12.72 -0.21 -25.98
C ILE A 156 -11.76 0.91 -25.62
N GLN A 157 -11.99 2.13 -26.12
CA GLN A 157 -11.12 3.26 -25.86
C GLN A 157 -11.15 3.65 -24.37
N GLU A 158 -12.34 3.81 -23.78
CA GLU A 158 -12.48 4.14 -22.36
C GLU A 158 -11.85 3.08 -21.45
N THR A 159 -12.02 1.80 -21.80
CA THR A 159 -11.46 0.67 -21.04
C THR A 159 -9.95 0.62 -21.14
N LEU A 160 -9.38 0.85 -22.32
CA LEU A 160 -7.93 0.93 -22.50
C LEU A 160 -7.34 2.09 -21.71
N ASP A 161 -7.96 3.27 -21.77
CA ASP A 161 -7.49 4.45 -21.06
C ASP A 161 -7.53 4.24 -19.55
N ALA A 162 -8.63 3.71 -19.01
CA ALA A 162 -8.75 3.37 -17.59
C ALA A 162 -7.74 2.29 -17.16
N PHE A 163 -7.56 1.24 -17.98
CA PHE A 163 -6.60 0.17 -17.70
C PHE A 163 -5.16 0.69 -17.69
N ASN A 164 -4.75 1.46 -18.70
CA ASN A 164 -3.42 2.04 -18.79
C ASN A 164 -3.14 3.01 -17.66
N TRP A 165 -4.12 3.85 -17.33
CA TRP A 165 -4.03 4.77 -16.20
C TRP A 165 -3.82 4.03 -14.89
N LYS A 166 -4.63 3.00 -14.60
CA LYS A 166 -4.49 2.20 -13.37
C LYS A 166 -3.17 1.44 -13.32
N THR A 167 -2.78 0.80 -14.41
CA THR A 167 -1.55 -0.02 -14.48
C THR A 167 -0.31 0.86 -14.31
N LYS A 168 -0.29 2.05 -14.92
CA LYS A 168 0.82 2.99 -14.75
C LYS A 168 1.02 3.37 -13.28
N ARG A 169 -0.05 3.67 -12.56
CA ARG A 169 0.03 4.08 -11.14
C ARG A 169 0.59 2.97 -10.24
N ILE A 170 0.14 1.74 -10.47
CA ILE A 170 0.67 0.55 -9.79
C ILE A 170 2.17 0.41 -10.09
N PHE A 171 2.55 0.51 -11.38
CA PHE A 171 3.94 0.36 -11.80
C PHE A 171 4.85 1.45 -11.20
N ASP A 172 4.42 2.71 -11.21
CA ASP A 172 5.19 3.83 -10.67
C ASP A 172 5.45 3.64 -9.16
N PHE A 173 4.44 3.15 -8.41
CA PHE A 173 4.60 2.82 -6.99
C PHE A 173 5.55 1.64 -6.76
N ILE A 174 5.31 0.51 -7.44
CA ILE A 174 6.14 -0.71 -7.30
C ILE A 174 7.59 -0.38 -7.64
N ASN A 175 7.82 0.36 -8.73
CA ASN A 175 9.16 0.75 -9.14
C ASN A 175 9.84 1.65 -8.10
N ALA A 176 9.13 2.61 -7.51
CA ALA A 176 9.67 3.47 -6.46
C ALA A 176 10.12 2.66 -5.23
N VAL A 177 9.29 1.71 -4.80
CA VAL A 177 9.58 0.81 -3.68
C VAL A 177 10.75 -0.13 -4.01
N GLN A 178 10.66 -0.83 -5.13
CA GLN A 178 11.60 -1.87 -5.53
C GLN A 178 13.00 -1.32 -5.79
N CYS A 179 13.13 -0.13 -6.40
CA CYS A 179 14.43 0.51 -6.58
C CYS A 179 15.15 0.73 -5.24
N VAL A 180 14.44 1.21 -4.22
CA VAL A 180 15.03 1.44 -2.89
C VAL A 180 15.44 0.12 -2.23
N PHE A 181 14.59 -0.90 -2.28
CA PHE A 181 14.92 -2.21 -1.71
C PHE A 181 16.10 -2.89 -2.39
N ILE A 182 16.19 -2.85 -3.73
CA ILE A 182 17.32 -3.43 -4.45
C ILE A 182 18.64 -2.73 -4.08
N GLU A 183 18.61 -1.40 -3.89
CA GLU A 183 19.80 -0.63 -3.59
C GLU A 183 20.25 -0.78 -2.12
N TYR A 184 19.31 -0.70 -1.17
CA TYR A 184 19.61 -0.58 0.26
C TYR A 184 19.30 -1.83 1.09
N TYR A 185 18.61 -2.83 0.52
CA TYR A 185 18.30 -4.09 1.19
C TYR A 185 18.47 -5.31 0.25
N PRO A 186 19.70 -5.55 -0.25
CA PRO A 186 19.99 -6.55 -1.28
C PRO A 186 19.76 -8.00 -0.81
N GLN A 187 19.55 -8.24 0.49
CA GLN A 187 19.21 -9.56 1.03
C GLN A 187 17.96 -10.15 0.37
N LEU A 188 17.01 -9.28 -0.05
CA LEU A 188 15.81 -9.70 -0.78
C LEU A 188 16.12 -10.36 -2.14
N LEU A 189 17.32 -10.20 -2.69
CA LEU A 189 17.72 -10.89 -3.92
C LEU A 189 17.94 -12.40 -3.71
N ASN A 190 18.01 -12.86 -2.45
CA ASN A 190 18.17 -14.28 -2.10
C ASN A 190 16.83 -15.00 -1.91
N LEU A 191 15.69 -14.33 -2.11
CA LEU A 191 14.38 -14.96 -2.03
C LEU A 191 14.23 -16.05 -3.10
N ASN A 192 13.58 -17.16 -2.72
CA ASN A 192 13.23 -18.24 -3.64
C ASN A 192 11.98 -17.88 -4.46
N SER A 193 11.60 -18.74 -5.40
CA SER A 193 10.48 -18.47 -6.31
C SER A 193 9.14 -18.24 -5.61
N ASP A 194 8.85 -18.99 -4.55
CA ASP A 194 7.61 -18.87 -3.79
C ASP A 194 7.61 -17.57 -2.98
N GLU A 195 8.74 -17.22 -2.38
CA GLU A 195 8.91 -15.96 -1.63
C GLU A 195 8.87 -14.72 -2.52
N TRP A 196 9.32 -14.80 -3.77
CA TRP A 196 9.13 -13.71 -4.75
C TRP A 196 7.65 -13.47 -5.07
N VAL A 197 6.81 -14.50 -4.99
CA VAL A 197 5.35 -14.34 -5.12
C VAL A 197 4.80 -13.63 -3.88
N ILE A 198 5.24 -14.02 -2.67
CA ILE A 198 4.85 -13.33 -1.43
C ILE A 198 5.29 -11.86 -1.44
N TYR A 199 6.52 -11.57 -1.89
CA TYR A 199 6.99 -10.20 -2.11
C TYR A 199 6.02 -9.40 -2.99
N ALA A 200 5.61 -9.96 -4.12
CA ALA A 200 4.72 -9.30 -5.06
C ALA A 200 3.28 -9.12 -4.50
N VAL A 201 2.85 -10.00 -3.60
CA VAL A 201 1.58 -9.87 -2.86
C VAL A 201 1.67 -8.74 -1.86
N ASN A 202 2.68 -8.72 -1.00
CA ASN A 202 2.87 -7.70 0.03
C ASN A 202 2.92 -6.30 -0.59
N VAL A 203 3.76 -6.08 -1.61
CA VAL A 203 3.85 -4.78 -2.29
C VAL A 203 2.52 -4.37 -2.95
N ARG A 204 1.74 -5.32 -3.48
CA ARG A 204 0.41 -5.06 -4.06
C ARG A 204 -0.59 -4.64 -2.99
N ASP A 205 -0.58 -5.29 -1.84
CA ASP A 205 -1.53 -5.04 -0.76
C ASP A 205 -1.24 -3.68 -0.12
N THR A 206 0.02 -3.37 0.17
CA THR A 206 0.43 -2.04 0.61
C THR A 206 0.07 -0.94 -0.42
N HIS A 207 0.25 -1.21 -1.72
CA HIS A 207 -0.21 -0.28 -2.76
C HIS A 207 -1.72 -0.05 -2.72
N THR A 208 -2.50 -1.09 -2.43
CA THR A 208 -3.97 -1.02 -2.39
C THR A 208 -4.43 -0.13 -1.25
N ASP A 209 -3.84 -0.28 -0.07
CA ASP A 209 -4.15 0.56 1.09
C ASP A 209 -3.68 2.00 0.87
N TYR A 210 -2.47 2.19 0.34
CA TYR A 210 -1.97 3.49 -0.12
C TYR A 210 -2.94 4.19 -1.07
N LEU A 211 -3.42 3.47 -2.10
CA LEU A 211 -4.36 3.98 -3.10
C LEU A 211 -5.65 4.46 -2.45
N ILE A 212 -6.26 3.64 -1.59
CA ILE A 212 -7.51 3.97 -0.90
C ILE A 212 -7.34 5.23 -0.05
N GLN A 213 -6.27 5.31 0.74
CA GLN A 213 -6.01 6.47 1.60
C GLN A 213 -5.82 7.75 0.77
N CYS A 214 -5.10 7.68 -0.34
CA CYS A 214 -4.86 8.85 -1.17
C CYS A 214 -6.13 9.29 -1.94
N GLU A 215 -6.95 8.35 -2.41
CA GLU A 215 -8.24 8.66 -3.04
C GLU A 215 -9.21 9.32 -2.05
N ASP A 216 -9.25 8.84 -0.80
CA ASP A 216 -10.01 9.47 0.28
C ASP A 216 -9.52 10.89 0.54
N MET A 217 -8.20 11.10 0.56
CA MET A 217 -7.59 12.43 0.71
C MET A 217 -7.91 13.37 -0.46
N GLU A 218 -7.82 12.91 -1.71
CA GLU A 218 -8.21 13.75 -2.85
C GLU A 218 -9.68 14.15 -2.78
N CYS A 219 -10.57 13.21 -2.43
CA CYS A 219 -11.98 13.52 -2.24
C CYS A 219 -12.21 14.52 -1.10
N PHE A 220 -11.51 14.36 0.02
CA PHE A 220 -11.56 15.30 1.14
C PHE A 220 -11.13 16.72 0.74
N ILE A 221 -10.04 16.83 -0.04
CA ILE A 221 -9.51 18.10 -0.53
C ILE A 221 -10.46 18.72 -1.54
N GLU A 222 -10.94 17.94 -2.51
CA GLU A 222 -11.85 18.40 -3.56
C GLU A 222 -13.19 18.89 -3.00
N ALA A 223 -13.71 18.22 -1.96
CA ALA A 223 -14.95 18.60 -1.29
C ALA A 223 -14.81 19.89 -0.47
N GLY A 224 -13.58 20.37 -0.23
CA GLY A 224 -13.33 21.58 0.54
C GLY A 224 -13.71 21.43 2.02
N PHE A 225 -13.66 20.21 2.57
CA PHE A 225 -14.02 19.98 3.96
C PHE A 225 -13.09 20.74 4.93
N PRO A 226 -13.58 21.19 6.10
CA PRO A 226 -12.74 21.80 7.12
C PRO A 226 -11.59 20.87 7.52
N GLN A 227 -10.37 21.38 7.66
CA GLN A 227 -9.18 20.54 7.95
C GLN A 227 -9.31 19.75 9.27
N GLN A 228 -10.15 20.19 10.20
CA GLN A 228 -10.43 19.54 11.47
C GLN A 228 -11.19 18.23 11.31
N ASP A 229 -11.95 18.08 10.22
CA ASP A 229 -12.69 16.85 9.91
C ASP A 229 -11.75 15.66 9.66
N ILE A 230 -10.45 15.91 9.40
CA ILE A 230 -9.45 14.84 9.27
C ILE A 230 -9.27 14.02 10.54
N LYS A 231 -9.66 14.58 11.70
CA LYS A 231 -9.59 13.93 13.00
C LYS A 231 -10.84 13.12 13.35
N LEU A 232 -11.84 13.10 12.46
CA LEU A 232 -13.02 12.27 12.66
C LEU A 232 -12.64 10.78 12.60
N PRO A 233 -13.36 9.91 13.32
CA PRO A 233 -13.24 8.47 13.14
C PRO A 233 -13.39 8.11 11.66
N TYR A 234 -12.60 7.13 11.17
CA TYR A 234 -12.55 6.78 9.75
C TYR A 234 -13.95 6.56 9.14
N LYS A 235 -14.83 5.87 9.87
CA LYS A 235 -16.20 5.62 9.43
C LYS A 235 -16.99 6.91 9.18
N GLU A 236 -16.90 7.88 10.08
CA GLU A 236 -17.62 9.17 9.96
C GLU A 236 -17.04 10.03 8.82
N LEU A 237 -15.71 10.04 8.67
CA LEU A 237 -15.04 10.72 7.57
C LEU A 237 -15.46 10.11 6.22
N ARG A 238 -15.50 8.77 6.14
CA ARG A 238 -15.88 8.05 4.94
C ARG A 238 -17.35 8.29 4.56
N GLU A 239 -18.26 8.29 5.54
CA GLU A 239 -19.67 8.61 5.31
C GLU A 239 -19.86 10.02 4.72
N LYS A 240 -19.10 11.01 5.20
CA LYS A 240 -19.07 12.37 4.65
C LYS A 240 -18.57 12.41 3.20
N ILE A 241 -17.47 11.71 2.91
CA ILE A 241 -16.92 11.60 1.55
C ILE A 241 -17.95 10.94 0.62
N ASP A 242 -18.57 9.85 1.05
CA ASP A 242 -19.57 9.14 0.25
C ASP A 242 -20.81 10.01 -0.02
N GLU A 243 -21.24 10.83 0.94
CA GLU A 243 -22.34 11.78 0.73
C GLU A 243 -21.97 12.85 -0.31
N TYR A 244 -20.77 13.42 -0.23
CA TYR A 244 -20.26 14.35 -1.24
C TYR A 244 -20.23 13.70 -2.63
N LEU A 245 -19.70 12.49 -2.74
CA LEU A 245 -19.66 11.75 -4.00
C LEU A 245 -21.09 11.52 -4.53
N ARG A 246 -22.01 10.96 -3.73
CA ARG A 246 -23.41 10.77 -4.16
C ARG A 246 -24.02 12.05 -4.72
N ASN A 247 -23.80 13.19 -4.06
CA ASN A 247 -24.32 14.48 -4.50
C ASN A 247 -23.66 14.96 -5.82
N LYS A 248 -22.34 14.81 -5.95
CA LYS A 248 -21.58 15.15 -7.16
C LYS A 248 -22.04 14.35 -8.38
N TRP A 249 -22.23 13.04 -8.21
CA TRP A 249 -22.69 12.14 -9.28
C TRP A 249 -24.16 12.37 -9.64
N ASN A 250 -25.03 12.65 -8.66
CA ASN A 250 -26.41 13.04 -8.91
C ASN A 250 -26.55 14.34 -9.71
N ILE A 251 -25.67 15.32 -9.47
CA ILE A 251 -25.64 16.57 -10.24
C ILE A 251 -25.19 16.32 -11.68
N LYS A 252 -24.16 15.48 -11.90
CA LYS A 252 -23.72 15.11 -13.27
C LYS A 252 -24.77 14.34 -14.07
N SER A 253 -25.66 13.60 -13.42
CA SER A 253 -26.75 12.88 -14.11
C SER A 253 -27.95 13.76 -14.51
N LYS A 254 -27.97 15.02 -14.06
CA LYS A 254 -29.07 15.97 -14.30
C LYS A 254 -28.71 17.13 -15.24
N VAL A 255 -27.46 17.18 -15.71
CA VAL A 255 -26.94 18.15 -16.69
C VAL A 255 -26.70 17.42 -18.00
#